data_AF-A0A4P8IL32-F1
#
_entry.id   AF-A0A4P8IL32-F1
#
_cell.length_a   1.000
_cell.length_b   1.000
_cell.length_c   1.000
_cell.angle_alpha   90.00
_cell.angle_beta   90.00
_cell.angle_gamma   90.00
#
_symmetry.space_group_name_H-M   'P 1'
#
loop_
_entity.id
_entity.type
_entity.pdbx_description
1 polymer ?
#
loop_
_entity_poly.entity_id
_entity_poly.type
_entity_poly.pdbx_seq_one_letter_code
_entity_poly.pdbx_strand_id
1 'polypeptide(L)'
;MGAYITVDIDGEKYRLSPHEMPGEIEWRIDLIRWLIARTFHRLSTLPSDGRIKALVQIEDELIRKTNLHPIEARAVAEGALLTLDDVDAEDMPALKAGTPLFDAHVKSEGDILMGRYLSLVKQYGRSKGPESQEKNPGALATDWNWAQFLDW
;
A
#
# COMPACT_ATOMS: atom_id res chain seq x y z
N MET A 1 -17.38 -7.28 -16.38
CA MET A 1 -17.81 -5.88 -16.17
C MET A 1 -16.97 -5.34 -15.04
N GLY A 2 -16.14 -4.32 -15.29
CA GLY A 2 -15.38 -3.67 -14.23
C GLY A 2 -16.20 -2.55 -13.61
N ALA A 3 -16.36 -2.57 -12.30
CA ALA A 3 -17.05 -1.49 -11.59
C ALA A 3 -16.18 -0.23 -11.61
N TYR A 4 -16.78 0.93 -11.85
CA TYR A 4 -16.10 2.20 -11.67
C TYR A 4 -15.87 2.45 -10.17
N ILE A 5 -14.69 2.89 -9.81
CA ILE A 5 -14.30 3.21 -8.43
C ILE A 5 -14.44 4.73 -8.26
N THR A 6 -14.94 5.19 -7.11
CA THR A 6 -14.99 6.63 -6.81
C THR A 6 -14.02 6.94 -5.68
N VAL A 7 -13.11 7.86 -5.93
CA VAL A 7 -12.09 8.32 -4.97
C VAL A 7 -12.36 9.76 -4.59
N ASP A 8 -12.38 10.06 -3.30
CA ASP A 8 -12.47 11.44 -2.79
C ASP A 8 -11.05 11.94 -2.48
N ILE A 9 -10.64 13.04 -3.10
CA ILE A 9 -9.35 13.69 -2.85
C ILE A 9 -9.59 15.17 -2.64
N ASP A 10 -9.26 15.67 -1.45
CA ASP A 10 -9.42 17.08 -1.07
C ASP A 10 -10.88 17.58 -1.24
N GLY A 11 -11.89 16.71 -1.05
CA GLY A 11 -13.31 17.02 -1.24
C GLY A 11 -13.79 16.96 -2.69
N GLU A 12 -12.90 16.65 -3.64
CA GLU A 12 -13.23 16.41 -5.05
C GLU A 12 -13.37 14.91 -5.31
N LYS A 13 -14.49 14.50 -5.94
CA LYS A 13 -14.76 13.11 -6.28
C LYS A 13 -14.31 12.78 -7.70
N TYR A 14 -13.44 11.79 -7.82
CA TYR A 14 -12.88 11.28 -9.06
C TYR A 14 -13.45 9.90 -9.36
N ARG A 15 -14.09 9.74 -10.53
CA ARG A 15 -14.56 8.44 -11.01
C ARG A 15 -13.48 7.78 -11.86
N LEU A 16 -12.97 6.66 -11.38
CA LEU A 16 -11.94 5.87 -12.03
C LEU A 16 -12.55 4.79 -12.89
N SER A 17 -12.02 4.65 -14.10
CA SER A 17 -12.31 3.52 -14.97
C SER A 17 -11.80 2.23 -14.32
N PRO A 18 -12.42 1.07 -14.58
CA PRO A 18 -11.81 -0.22 -14.23
C PRO A 18 -10.55 -0.55 -15.02
N HIS A 19 -10.19 0.27 -16.01
CA HIS A 19 -8.92 0.16 -16.73
C HIS A 19 -7.83 0.88 -15.96
N GLU A 20 -6.65 0.29 -16.01
CA GLU A 20 -5.42 0.84 -15.44
C GLU A 20 -5.18 2.29 -15.87
N MET A 21 -4.89 3.16 -14.92
CA MET A 21 -4.45 4.53 -15.19
C MET A 21 -3.01 4.51 -15.72
N PRO A 22 -2.64 5.39 -16.66
CA PRO A 22 -1.23 5.53 -17.06
C PRO A 22 -0.33 5.75 -15.84
N GLY A 23 0.68 4.91 -15.65
CA GLY A 23 1.59 4.96 -14.50
C GLY A 23 1.14 4.18 -13.26
N GLU A 24 -0.03 3.55 -13.27
CA GLU A 24 -0.57 2.82 -12.13
C GLU A 24 0.20 1.52 -11.84
N ILE A 25 0.58 0.72 -12.85
CA ILE A 25 1.41 -0.47 -12.64
C ILE A 25 2.76 -0.10 -12.03
N GLU A 26 3.46 0.92 -12.55
CA GLU A 26 4.76 1.33 -12.01
C GLU A 26 4.62 1.78 -10.55
N TRP A 27 3.58 2.54 -10.26
CA TRP A 27 3.27 2.92 -8.88
C TRP A 27 2.95 1.70 -7.99
N ARG A 28 2.19 0.73 -8.49
CA ARG A 28 1.79 -0.47 -7.76
C ARG A 28 2.97 -1.38 -7.46
N ILE A 29 3.93 -1.49 -8.38
CA ILE A 29 5.20 -2.18 -8.17
C ILE A 29 6.00 -1.50 -7.04
N ASP A 30 6.11 -0.17 -7.07
CA ASP A 30 6.81 0.58 -6.03
C ASP A 30 6.11 0.44 -4.67
N LEU A 31 4.77 0.44 -4.64
CA LEU A 31 3.97 0.18 -3.45
C LEU A 31 4.27 -1.20 -2.86
N ILE A 32 4.28 -2.25 -3.69
CA ILE A 32 4.56 -3.62 -3.23
C ILE A 32 5.97 -3.71 -2.63
N ARG A 33 6.99 -3.10 -3.26
CA ARG A 33 8.36 -3.05 -2.72
C ARG A 33 8.42 -2.35 -1.36
N TRP A 34 7.76 -1.20 -1.25
CA TRP A 34 7.67 -0.46 0.00
C TRP A 34 6.97 -1.27 1.11
N LEU A 35 5.87 -1.97 0.78
CA LEU A 35 5.18 -2.86 1.71
C LEU A 35 6.02 -4.06 2.14
N ILE A 36 6.85 -4.62 1.26
CA ILE A 36 7.81 -5.68 1.61
C ILE A 36 8.81 -5.16 2.64
N ALA A 37 9.44 -4.02 2.37
CA ALA A 37 10.43 -3.42 3.29
C ALA A 37 9.82 -3.13 4.67
N ARG A 38 8.61 -2.55 4.70
CA ARG A 38 7.89 -2.29 5.94
C ARG A 38 7.51 -3.56 6.69
N THR A 39 6.99 -4.56 5.98
CA THR A 39 6.65 -5.86 6.57
C THR A 39 7.87 -6.55 7.15
N PHE A 40 8.98 -6.59 6.41
CA PHE A 40 10.26 -7.13 6.87
C PHE A 40 10.68 -6.49 8.19
N HIS A 41 10.66 -5.16 8.26
CA HIS A 41 11.06 -4.45 9.47
C HIS A 41 10.14 -4.74 10.66
N ARG A 42 8.82 -4.77 10.45
CA ARG A 42 7.87 -5.17 11.49
C ARG A 42 8.21 -6.55 12.03
N LEU A 43 8.49 -7.52 11.14
CA LEU A 43 8.85 -8.89 11.54
C LEU A 43 10.22 -9.00 12.22
N SER A 44 11.18 -8.17 11.83
CA SER A 44 12.53 -8.21 12.37
C SER A 44 12.57 -7.80 13.85
N THR A 45 11.64 -6.93 14.28
CA THR A 45 11.46 -6.54 15.68
C THR A 45 10.90 -7.67 16.55
N LEU A 46 10.17 -8.62 15.96
CA LEU A 46 9.50 -9.69 16.68
C LEU A 46 10.43 -10.87 17.04
N PRO A 47 10.13 -11.58 18.15
CA PRO A 47 10.66 -12.92 18.41
C PRO A 47 10.34 -13.89 17.27
N SER A 48 11.23 -14.86 17.01
CA SER A 48 11.13 -15.78 15.86
C SER A 48 9.85 -16.61 15.84
N ASP A 49 9.40 -17.09 17.00
CA ASP A 49 8.17 -17.86 17.21
C ASP A 49 6.89 -17.06 16.92
N GLY A 50 6.95 -15.72 17.01
CA GLY A 50 5.83 -14.82 16.72
C GLY A 50 5.66 -14.46 15.24
N ARG A 51 6.69 -14.66 14.41
CA ARG A 51 6.74 -14.12 13.03
C ARG A 51 5.73 -14.74 12.09
N ILE A 52 5.55 -16.06 12.11
CA ILE A 52 4.60 -16.76 11.22
C ILE A 52 3.18 -16.28 11.49
N LYS A 53 2.80 -16.15 12.76
CA LYS A 53 1.47 -15.65 13.13
C LYS A 53 1.28 -14.19 12.69
N ALA A 54 2.32 -13.36 12.87
CA ALA A 54 2.29 -11.97 12.42
C ALA A 54 2.16 -11.86 10.89
N LEU A 55 2.84 -12.71 10.12
CA LEU A 55 2.74 -12.76 8.65
C LEU A 55 1.31 -13.02 8.17
N VAL A 56 0.62 -14.01 8.75
CA VAL A 56 -0.78 -14.31 8.40
C VAL A 56 -1.69 -13.12 8.71
N GLN A 57 -1.47 -12.45 9.83
CA GLN A 57 -2.23 -11.25 10.20
C GLN A 57 -1.94 -10.09 9.25
N ILE A 58 -0.68 -9.89 8.88
CA ILE A 58 -0.25 -8.85 7.94
C ILE A 58 -0.86 -9.06 6.56
N GLU A 59 -0.89 -10.29 6.04
CA GLU A 59 -1.52 -10.59 4.75
C GLU A 59 -3.01 -10.18 4.73
N ASP A 60 -3.75 -10.55 5.78
CA ASP A 60 -5.18 -10.18 5.94
C ASP A 60 -5.37 -8.66 6.13
N GLU A 61 -4.46 -8.00 6.87
CA GLU A 61 -4.43 -6.54 6.97
C GLU A 61 -4.15 -5.86 5.62
N LEU A 62 -3.24 -6.39 4.81
CA LEU A 62 -2.90 -5.86 3.50
C LEU A 62 -4.12 -5.92 2.57
N ILE A 63 -4.79 -7.06 2.50
CA ILE A 63 -6.01 -7.19 1.68
C ILE A 63 -7.06 -6.16 2.11
N ARG A 64 -7.33 -6.08 3.42
CA ARG A 64 -8.42 -5.24 3.94
C ARG A 64 -8.16 -3.75 3.84
N LYS A 65 -6.94 -3.28 4.14
CA LYS A 65 -6.68 -1.83 4.23
C LYS A 65 -6.01 -1.27 2.99
N THR A 66 -5.34 -2.09 2.17
CA THR A 66 -4.67 -1.63 0.95
C THR A 66 -5.41 -1.95 -0.34
N ASN A 67 -6.48 -2.74 -0.24
CA ASN A 67 -7.23 -3.26 -1.39
C ASN A 67 -6.33 -3.98 -2.42
N LEU A 68 -5.17 -4.48 -1.96
CA LEU A 68 -4.33 -5.38 -2.74
C LEU A 68 -5.11 -6.64 -3.06
N HIS A 69 -4.86 -7.17 -4.24
CA HIS A 69 -5.35 -8.49 -4.58
C HIS A 69 -4.68 -9.52 -3.64
N PRO A 70 -5.37 -10.60 -3.22
CA PRO A 70 -4.78 -11.60 -2.33
C PRO A 70 -3.41 -12.14 -2.78
N ILE A 71 -3.21 -12.28 -4.10
CA ILE A 71 -1.92 -12.70 -4.68
C ILE A 71 -0.80 -11.69 -4.35
N GLU A 72 -1.09 -10.40 -4.38
CA GLU A 72 -0.08 -9.36 -4.11
C GLU A 72 0.19 -9.23 -2.62
N ALA A 73 -0.85 -9.31 -1.78
CA ALA A 73 -0.69 -9.34 -0.34
C ALA A 73 0.19 -10.53 0.09
N ARG A 74 -0.04 -11.70 -0.51
CA ARG A 74 0.80 -12.88 -0.33
C ARG A 74 2.23 -12.65 -0.81
N ALA A 75 2.42 -12.05 -1.99
CA ALA A 75 3.76 -11.74 -2.50
C ALA A 75 4.53 -10.78 -1.57
N VAL A 76 3.84 -9.82 -0.93
CA VAL A 76 4.44 -8.97 0.10
C VAL A 76 4.90 -9.78 1.31
N ALA A 77 4.04 -10.66 1.83
CA ALA A 77 4.35 -11.50 2.98
C ALA A 77 5.52 -12.46 2.70
N GLU A 78 5.51 -13.14 1.55
CA GLU A 78 6.58 -14.05 1.11
C GLU A 78 7.89 -13.29 0.86
N GLY A 79 7.85 -12.12 0.21
CA GLY A 79 9.03 -11.30 -0.02
C GLY A 79 9.67 -10.81 1.27
N ALA A 80 8.87 -10.43 2.26
CA ALA A 80 9.38 -10.03 3.57
C ALA A 80 10.00 -11.19 4.35
N LEU A 81 9.41 -12.40 4.24
CA LEU A 81 9.96 -13.61 4.85
C LEU A 81 11.30 -13.99 4.21
N LEU A 82 11.38 -14.00 2.87
CA LEU A 82 12.63 -14.24 2.14
C LEU A 82 13.73 -13.27 2.57
N THR A 83 13.41 -11.99 2.65
CA THR A 83 14.37 -10.96 3.10
C THR A 83 14.83 -11.21 4.54
N LEU A 84 13.98 -11.79 5.39
CA LEU A 84 14.32 -12.11 6.77
C LEU A 84 15.18 -13.37 6.89
N ASP A 85 14.98 -14.35 6.01
CA ASP A 85 15.79 -15.56 5.93
C ASP A 85 17.21 -15.27 5.40
N ASP A 86 17.38 -14.21 4.61
CA ASP A 86 18.67 -13.73 4.10
C ASP A 86 19.49 -12.93 5.14
N VAL A 87 18.92 -12.60 6.30
CA VAL A 87 19.59 -11.82 7.34
C VAL A 87 20.17 -12.72 8.43
N ASP A 88 21.46 -12.57 8.67
CA ASP A 88 22.14 -13.31 9.74
C ASP A 88 21.64 -12.90 11.13
N ALA A 89 21.57 -13.87 12.04
CA ALA A 89 21.09 -13.66 13.40
C ALA A 89 21.94 -12.61 14.17
N GLU A 90 23.21 -12.44 13.79
CA GLU A 90 24.14 -11.48 14.36
C GLU A 90 23.81 -10.02 13.99
N ASP A 91 23.14 -9.80 12.86
CA ASP A 91 22.76 -8.46 12.36
C ASP A 91 21.41 -7.99 12.90
N MET A 92 20.60 -8.92 13.42
CA MET A 92 19.26 -8.63 13.96
C MET A 92 19.24 -7.57 15.09
N PRO A 93 20.19 -7.53 16.04
CA PRO A 93 20.26 -6.48 17.04
C PRO A 93 20.50 -5.09 16.45
N ALA A 94 21.32 -4.99 15.40
CA ALA A 94 21.60 -3.72 14.72
C ALA A 94 20.36 -3.21 13.99
N LEU A 95 19.62 -4.10 13.31
CA LEU A 95 18.34 -3.77 12.69
C LEU A 95 17.33 -3.25 13.72
N LYS A 96 17.23 -3.91 14.88
CA LYS A 96 16.35 -3.45 15.96
C LYS A 96 16.77 -2.09 16.51
N ALA A 97 18.06 -1.82 16.66
CA ALA A 97 18.54 -0.52 17.11
C ALA A 97 18.23 0.61 16.10
N GLY A 98 18.18 0.28 14.81
CA GLY A 98 17.83 1.20 13.72
C GLY A 98 16.34 1.53 13.57
N THR A 99 15.46 0.89 14.36
CA THR A 99 13.99 0.99 14.22
C THR A 99 13.47 2.42 14.03
N PRO A 100 13.84 3.41 14.86
CA PRO A 100 13.29 4.76 14.72
C PRO A 100 13.67 5.46 13.41
N LEU A 101 14.87 5.19 12.89
CA LEU A 101 15.35 5.76 11.63
C LEU A 101 14.62 5.11 10.45
N PHE A 102 14.43 3.79 10.52
CA PHE A 102 13.71 3.05 9.50
C PHE A 102 12.23 3.47 9.45
N ASP A 103 11.57 3.60 10.60
CA ASP A 103 10.18 4.04 10.66
C ASP A 103 9.99 5.43 10.05
N ALA A 104 10.90 6.36 10.33
CA ALA A 104 10.89 7.70 9.73
C ALA A 104 11.09 7.64 8.21
N HIS A 105 12.01 6.79 7.74
CA HIS A 105 12.29 6.62 6.32
C HIS A 105 11.09 6.00 5.59
N VAL A 106 10.55 4.88 6.07
CA VAL A 106 9.39 4.21 5.48
C VAL A 106 8.17 5.11 5.48
N LYS A 107 7.95 5.90 6.53
CA LYS A 107 6.88 6.89 6.54
C LYS A 107 7.07 7.91 5.42
N SER A 108 8.26 8.49 5.29
CA SER A 108 8.58 9.47 4.25
C SER A 108 8.40 8.90 2.84
N GLU A 109 8.84 7.67 2.59
CA GLU A 109 8.64 7.00 1.30
C GLU A 109 7.18 6.72 1.01
N GLY A 110 6.42 6.29 2.03
CA GLY A 110 4.99 6.10 1.96
C GLY A 110 4.27 7.37 1.55
N ASP A 111 4.58 8.50 2.19
CA ASP A 111 4.00 9.81 1.87
C ASP A 111 4.27 10.22 0.41
N ILE A 112 5.49 9.97 -0.10
CA ILE A 112 5.85 10.23 -1.50
C ILE A 112 5.05 9.34 -2.46
N LEU A 113 4.94 8.05 -2.17
CA LEU A 113 4.17 7.10 -2.98
C LEU A 113 2.70 7.48 -3.02
N MET A 114 2.13 7.89 -1.89
CA MET A 114 0.74 8.34 -1.83
C MET A 114 0.56 9.63 -2.63
N GLY A 115 1.46 10.60 -2.51
CA GLY A 115 1.44 11.83 -3.32
C GLY A 115 1.47 11.55 -4.82
N ARG A 116 2.28 10.56 -5.26
CA ARG A 116 2.29 10.09 -6.66
C ARG A 116 0.95 9.51 -7.08
N TYR A 117 0.36 8.61 -6.29
CA TYR A 117 -0.94 8.03 -6.62
C TYR A 117 -2.04 9.07 -6.77
N LEU A 118 -2.14 9.99 -5.81
CA LEU A 118 -3.13 11.07 -5.84
C LEU A 118 -2.94 11.95 -7.09
N SER A 119 -1.69 12.18 -7.50
CA SER A 119 -1.39 12.90 -8.73
C SER A 119 -1.84 12.15 -9.98
N LEU A 120 -1.64 10.82 -10.04
CA LEU A 120 -2.13 9.96 -11.13
C LEU A 120 -3.66 10.02 -11.23
N VAL A 121 -4.36 9.88 -10.10
CA VAL A 121 -5.83 9.97 -10.05
C VAL A 121 -6.33 11.33 -10.53
N LYS A 122 -5.74 12.43 -10.02
CA LYS A 122 -6.11 13.80 -10.42
C LYS A 122 -5.89 14.01 -11.91
N GLN A 123 -4.74 13.58 -12.44
CA GLN A 123 -4.42 13.70 -13.86
C GLN A 123 -5.37 12.90 -14.73
N TYR A 124 -5.61 11.63 -14.37
CA TYR A 124 -6.51 10.75 -15.10
C TYR A 124 -7.94 11.29 -15.14
N GLY A 125 -8.49 11.69 -13.99
CA GLY A 125 -9.83 12.24 -13.91
C GLY A 125 -10.01 13.57 -14.66
N ARG A 126 -8.99 14.43 -14.69
CA ARG A 126 -9.01 15.68 -15.48
C ARG A 126 -8.95 15.42 -16.99
N SER A 127 -8.20 14.40 -17.42
CA SER A 127 -8.00 14.08 -18.85
C SER A 127 -9.25 13.57 -19.57
N LYS A 128 -10.27 13.11 -18.83
CA LYS A 128 -11.50 12.52 -19.38
C LYS A 128 -12.63 13.54 -19.68
N GLY A 129 -12.41 14.84 -19.47
CA GLY A 129 -13.37 15.90 -19.84
C GLY A 129 -14.72 15.85 -19.08
N PRO A 130 -15.61 16.85 -19.27
CA PRO A 130 -16.85 17.01 -18.49
C PRO A 130 -17.86 15.85 -18.65
N GLU A 131 -17.73 15.00 -19.67
CA GLU A 131 -18.57 13.80 -19.86
C GLU A 131 -18.24 12.67 -18.86
N SER A 132 -17.09 12.72 -18.20
CA SER A 132 -16.73 11.76 -17.15
C SER A 132 -17.17 12.19 -15.74
N GLN A 133 -17.74 13.40 -15.63
CA GLN A 133 -18.45 13.86 -14.43
C GLN A 133 -19.89 13.30 -14.38
N GLU A 134 -20.07 11.99 -14.59
CA GLU A 134 -21.25 11.36 -14.03
C GLU A 134 -21.06 11.34 -12.51
N LYS A 135 -21.55 12.41 -11.86
CA LYS A 135 -21.90 12.38 -10.44
C LYS A 135 -22.79 11.16 -10.28
N ASN A 136 -22.24 10.06 -9.77
CA ASN A 136 -23.02 8.93 -9.34
C ASN A 136 -23.34 9.16 -7.87
N PRO A 137 -24.47 9.79 -7.51
CA PRO A 137 -24.81 10.09 -6.12
C PRO A 137 -25.00 8.84 -5.26
N GLY A 138 -25.12 7.67 -5.89
CA GLY A 138 -25.19 6.36 -5.22
C GLY A 138 -23.87 5.59 -5.18
N ALA A 139 -22.78 6.12 -5.75
CA ALA A 139 -21.47 5.50 -5.59
C ALA A 139 -20.99 5.73 -4.15
N LEU A 140 -20.96 4.65 -3.38
CA LEU A 140 -20.27 4.62 -2.10
C LEU A 140 -18.82 5.01 -2.37
N ALA A 141 -18.27 5.89 -1.52
CA ALA A 141 -16.83 6.04 -1.48
C ALA A 141 -16.27 4.63 -1.28
N THR A 142 -15.50 4.13 -2.23
CA THR A 142 -14.66 2.97 -1.94
C THR A 142 -13.74 3.45 -0.83
N ASP A 143 -13.93 2.89 0.37
CA ASP A 143 -13.29 3.26 1.63
C ASP A 143 -11.77 3.02 1.61
N TRP A 144 -11.07 3.63 0.66
CA TRP A 144 -9.63 3.78 0.75
C TRP A 144 -9.38 4.88 1.78
N ASN A 145 -9.47 4.48 3.05
CA ASN A 145 -9.10 5.32 4.16
C ASN A 145 -7.57 5.34 4.23
N TRP A 146 -6.97 6.28 3.50
CA TRP A 146 -5.52 6.45 3.37
C TRP A 146 -4.79 6.63 4.71
N ALA A 147 -5.47 7.18 5.73
CA ALA A 147 -4.91 7.28 7.07
C ALA A 147 -4.67 5.89 7.70
N GLN A 148 -5.49 4.89 7.38
CA GLN A 148 -5.30 3.52 7.85
C GLN A 148 -4.07 2.84 7.27
N PHE A 149 -3.46 3.37 6.20
CA PHE A 149 -2.21 2.85 5.66
C PHE A 149 -1.02 3.24 6.52
N LEU A 150 -1.06 4.37 7.20
CA LEU A 150 0.05 4.89 8.01
C LEU A 150 -0.04 4.44 9.48
N ASP A 151 -1.24 4.09 9.98
CA ASP A 151 -1.52 3.72 11.37
C ASP A 151 -1.23 2.24 11.74
N TRP A 152 -0.16 1.62 11.21
CA TRP A 152 0.26 0.25 11.60
C TRP A 152 1.65 0.24 12.22
#